data_AF-A0A1F8SBB9-F1
#
_entry.id   AF-A0A1F8SBB9-F1
#
_cell.length_a   1.000
_cell.length_b   1.000
_cell.length_c   1.000
_cell.angle_alpha   90.00
_cell.angle_beta   90.00
_cell.angle_gamma   90.00
#
_symmetry.space_group_name_H-M   'P 1'
#
loop_
_entity.id
_entity.type
_entity.pdbx_description
1 polymer ?
#
loop_
_entity_poly.entity_id
_entity_poly.type
_entity_poly.pdbx_seq_one_letter_code
_entity_poly.pdbx_strand_id
1 'polypeptide(L)' 'MTQLRRTTVTAEEATLRTLQAEAQRRRVPLATLLREAVEEKARDLRRRRRPRVGVARSVDGRSAADVTAEPIAEAPR' A
#
# COMPACT_ATOMS: atom_id res chain seq x y z
N MET A 1 -8.64 -17.27 2.30
CA MET A 1 -10.00 -17.04 1.77
C MET A 1 -10.16 -15.55 1.54
N THR A 2 -10.53 -15.13 0.33
CA THR A 2 -10.74 -13.71 0.02
C THR A 2 -12.11 -13.29 0.57
N GLN A 3 -12.16 -12.40 1.56
CA GLN A 3 -13.44 -11.85 2.05
C GLN A 3 -14.02 -10.88 1.01
N LEU A 4 -15.26 -11.13 0.57
CA LEU A 4 -16.01 -10.24 -0.31
C LEU A 4 -16.92 -9.34 0.54
N ARG A 5 -16.72 -8.01 0.46
CA ARG A 5 -17.56 -7.01 1.14
C ARG A 5 -18.12 -6.03 0.11
N ARG A 6 -19.42 -5.76 0.18
CA ARG A 6 -20.08 -4.72 -0.63
C ARG A 6 -20.20 -3.43 0.19
N THR A 7 -19.91 -2.30 -0.43
CA THR A 7 -19.99 -0.97 0.19
C THR A 7 -20.49 0.01 -0.87
N THR A 8 -21.36 0.93 -0.47
CA THR A 8 -21.81 2.05 -1.32
C THR A 8 -20.81 3.20 -1.21
N VAL A 9 -20.48 3.82 -2.34
CA VAL A 9 -19.58 4.98 -2.39
C VAL A 9 -20.26 6.12 -3.12
N THR A 10 -19.99 7.35 -2.67
CA THR A 10 -20.44 8.58 -3.30
C THR A 10 -19.24 9.29 -3.93
N ALA A 11 -19.44 9.88 -5.10
CA ALA A 11 -18.44 10.67 -5.80
C ALA A 11 -19.14 11.78 -6.61
N GLU A 12 -18.38 12.80 -7.00
CA GLU A 12 -18.88 13.83 -7.91
C GLU A 12 -19.30 13.22 -9.26
N GLU A 13 -20.33 13.79 -9.86
CA GLU A 13 -20.88 13.29 -11.12
C GLU A 13 -19.83 13.27 -12.24
N ALA A 14 -19.03 14.33 -12.35
CA ALA A 14 -17.95 14.42 -13.33
C ALA A 14 -16.96 13.24 -13.19
N THR A 15 -16.61 12.88 -11.96
CA THR A 15 -15.72 11.74 -11.68
C THR A 15 -16.36 10.43 -12.13
N LEU A 16 -17.64 10.22 -11.83
CA LEU A 16 -18.36 9.02 -12.25
C LEU A 16 -18.40 8.89 -13.77
N ARG A 17 -18.66 9.99 -14.50
CA ARG A 17 -18.65 9.99 -15.97
C ARG A 17 -17.29 9.61 -16.54
N THR A 18 -16.19 10.14 -15.97
CA THR A 18 -14.82 9.78 -16.39
C THR A 18 -14.56 8.28 -16.20
N LEU A 19 -14.92 7.73 -15.04
CA LEU A 19 -14.71 6.30 -14.74
C LEU A 19 -15.58 5.40 -15.62
N GLN A 20 -16.81 5.81 -15.93
CA GLN A 20 -17.70 5.10 -16.85
C GLN A 20 -17.14 5.10 -18.28
N ALA A 21 -16.64 6.24 -18.76
CA ALA A 21 -16.03 6.34 -20.07
C ALA A 21 -14.80 5.44 -20.20
N GLU A 22 -13.95 5.38 -19.17
CA GLU A 22 -12.78 4.50 -19.18
C GLU A 22 -13.17 3.02 -19.13
N ALA A 23 -14.18 2.67 -18.32
CA ALA A 23 -14.72 1.31 -18.27
C ALA A 23 -15.27 0.87 -19.65
N GLN A 24 -15.98 1.76 -20.33
CA GLN A 24 -16.49 1.52 -21.68
C GLN A 24 -15.36 1.38 -22.71
N ARG A 25 -14.36 2.27 -22.67
CA ARG A 25 -13.16 2.22 -23.53
C ARG A 25 -12.43 0.89 -23.39
N ARG A 26 -12.29 0.39 -22.14
CA ARG A 26 -11.62 -0.88 -21.82
C ARG A 26 -12.52 -2.10 -21.98
N ARG A 27 -13.81 -1.92 -22.28
CA ARG A 27 -14.85 -2.99 -22.35
C ARG A 27 -14.89 -3.83 -21.07
N VAL A 28 -14.80 -3.19 -19.92
CA VAL A 28 -14.92 -3.84 -18.60
C VAL A 28 -16.05 -3.23 -17.78
N PRO A 29 -16.65 -3.97 -16.83
CA PRO A 29 -17.62 -3.39 -15.90
C PRO A 29 -16.99 -2.28 -15.05
N LEU A 30 -17.76 -1.22 -14.74
CA LEU A 30 -17.32 -0.15 -13.83
C LEU A 30 -16.83 -0.70 -12.47
N ALA A 31 -17.49 -1.75 -11.96
CA ALA A 31 -17.08 -2.42 -10.72
C ALA A 31 -15.65 -2.98 -10.78
N THR A 32 -15.20 -3.47 -11.95
CA THR A 32 -13.83 -3.95 -12.15
C THR A 32 -12.84 -2.81 -12.05
N LEU A 33 -13.14 -1.68 -12.69
CA LEU A 33 -12.29 -0.49 -12.67
C LEU A 33 -12.21 0.13 -11.25
N LEU A 34 -13.33 0.18 -10.54
CA LEU A 34 -13.37 0.60 -9.14
C LEU A 34 -12.57 -0.33 -8.22
N ARG A 35 -12.65 -1.65 -8.44
CA ARG A 35 -11.83 -2.63 -7.71
C ARG A 35 -10.34 -2.36 -7.93
N GLU A 36 -9.92 -2.16 -9.17
CA GLU A 36 -8.51 -1.85 -9.52
C GLU A 36 -8.04 -0.58 -8.80
N ALA A 37 -8.84 0.49 -8.83
CA ALA A 37 -8.51 1.75 -8.15
C ALA A 37 -8.37 1.59 -6.63
N VAL A 38 -9.24 0.80 -6.00
CA VAL A 38 -9.18 0.48 -4.56
C VAL A 38 -7.91 -0.32 -4.23
N GLU A 39 -7.57 -1.32 -5.05
CA GLU A 39 -6.36 -2.14 -4.87
C GLU A 39 -5.08 -1.31 -5.02
N GLU A 40 -5.04 -0.42 -6.02
CA GLU A 40 -3.93 0.51 -6.23
C GLU A 40 -3.77 1.44 -5.03
N LYS A 41 -4.85 2.07 -4.56
CA LYS A 41 -4.82 2.93 -3.38
C LYS A 41 -4.35 2.18 -2.13
N ALA A 42 -4.81 0.95 -1.93
CA ALA A 42 -4.39 0.12 -0.81
C ALA A 42 -2.89 -0.24 -0.91
N ARG A 43 -2.39 -0.56 -2.10
CA ARG A 43 -0.96 -0.81 -2.35
C ARG A 43 -0.13 0.43 -2.02
N ASP A 44 -0.59 1.60 -2.42
CA ASP A 44 0.05 2.87 -2.12
C ASP A 44 0.09 3.20 -0.63
N LEU A 45 -1.02 2.97 0.08
CA LEU A 45 -1.07 3.15 1.53
C LEU A 45 -0.10 2.21 2.24
N ARG A 46 -0.01 0.94 1.82
CA ARG A 46 0.96 -0.01 2.37
C ARG A 46 2.39 0.43 2.09
N ARG A 47 2.68 0.86 0.87
CA ARG A 47 4.01 1.35 0.46
C ARG A 47 4.46 2.56 1.29
N ARG A 48 3.55 3.51 1.53
CA ARG A 48 3.83 4.72 2.34
C ARG A 48 3.97 4.40 3.82
N ARG A 49 3.21 3.44 4.34
CA ARG A 49 3.26 3.02 5.75
C ARG A 49 4.44 2.13 6.07
N ARG A 50 5.04 1.44 5.09
CA ARG A 50 6.16 0.53 5.36
C ARG A 50 7.35 1.36 5.86
N PRO A 51 7.76 1.23 7.13
CA PRO A 51 8.92 1.96 7.62
C PRO A 51 10.14 1.48 6.84
N ARG A 52 10.85 2.41 6.20
CA ARG A 52 12.12 2.14 5.52
C ARG A 52 13.23 2.06 6.57
N VAL A 53 13.20 1.03 7.42
CA VAL A 53 14.34 0.71 8.27
C VAL A 53 15.42 0.04 7.40
N GLY A 54 16.64 0.58 7.43
CA GLY A 54 17.80 -0.02 6.76
C GLY A 54 18.28 0.62 5.45
N VAL A 55 17.73 1.75 4.99
CA VAL A 55 18.35 2.52 3.88
C VAL A 55 19.36 3.53 4.45
N ALA A 56 20.41 3.03 5.08
CA ALA A 56 21.64 3.78 5.21
C ALA A 56 22.52 3.35 4.04
N ARG A 57 22.76 4.25 3.08
CA ARG A 57 23.87 4.06 2.14
C ARG A 57 25.13 4.32 2.96
N SER A 58 25.67 3.25 3.55
CA SER A 58 26.88 3.34 4.35
C SER A 58 28.01 3.79 3.43
N VAL A 59 28.45 5.04 3.59
CA VAL A 59 29.71 5.51 3.02
C VAL A 59 30.91 4.87 3.74
N ASP A 60 30.69 4.31 4.93
CA ASP A 60 31.74 3.73 5.80
C ASP A 60 31.65 2.20 6.00
N GLY A 61 30.93 1.49 5.13
CA GLY A 61 30.95 0.02 5.07
C GLY A 61 30.39 -0.81 6.23
N ARG A 62 29.66 -0.26 7.22
CA ARG A 62 29.03 -1.07 8.30
C ARG A 62 27.64 -1.57 7.92
N SER A 63 27.37 -2.85 8.14
CA SER A 63 26.09 -3.47 7.81
C SER A 63 25.06 -3.25 8.93
N ALA A 64 23.77 -3.29 8.59
CA ALA A 64 22.69 -3.14 9.58
C ALA A 64 22.72 -4.24 10.67
N ALA A 65 23.32 -5.40 10.37
CA ALA A 65 23.50 -6.49 11.33
C ALA A 65 24.50 -6.15 12.45
N ASP A 66 25.50 -5.30 12.16
CA ASP A 66 26.53 -4.92 13.12
C ASP A 66 26.00 -3.95 14.19
N VAL A 67 24.95 -3.18 13.87
CA VAL A 67 24.36 -2.17 14.76
C VAL A 67 23.39 -2.79 15.77
N THR A 68 22.78 -3.93 15.45
CA THR A 68 21.85 -4.64 16.34
C THR A 68 22.54 -5.66 17.25
N ALA A 69 23.87 -5.68 17.29
CA ALA A 69 24.66 -6.70 17.99
C ALA A 69 24.97 -6.37 19.46
N GLU A 70 24.54 -5.22 20.00
CA GLU A 70 24.75 -4.95 21.43
C GLU A 70 23.91 -5.87 22.33
N PRO A 71 24.48 -6.39 23.44
CA PRO A 71 23.82 -7.38 24.26
C PRO A 71 22.70 -6.72 25.09
N ILE A 72 21.50 -7.32 25.03
CA ILE A 72 20.36 -6.91 25.84
C ILE A 72 20.71 -7.14 27.31
N ALA A 73 20.67 -6.08 28.11
CA ALA A 73 20.92 -6.12 29.55
C ALA A 73 19.98 -7.12 30.26
N GLU A 74 20.55 -7.89 31.18
CA GLU A 74 19.90 -8.97 31.94
C GLU A 74 18.70 -8.47 32.77
N ALA A 75 17.63 -9.26 32.86
CA ALA A 75 16.40 -8.90 33.58
C ALA A 75 16.61 -8.85 35.11
N PRO A 76 15.91 -7.95 35.83
CA PRO A 76 16.04 -7.83 37.28
C PRO A 76 15.46 -9.05 38.01
N ARG A 77 16.14 -9.48 39.08
CA ARG A 77 15.87 -10.69 39.88
C ARG A 77 14.51 -10.70 40.57
#